data_AF-A0A1F8M6X7-F1
#
_entry.id   AF-A0A1F8M6X7-F1
#
_cell.length_a   1.000
_cell.length_b   1.000
_cell.length_c   1.000
_cell.angle_alpha   90.00
_cell.angle_beta   90.00
_cell.angle_gamma   90.00
#
_symmetry.space_group_name_H-M   'P 1'
#
loop_
_entity.id
_entity.type
_entity.pdbx_description
1 polymer ?
#
loop_
_entity_poly.entity_id
_entity_poly.type
_entity_poly.pdbx_seq_one_letter_code
_entity_poly.pdbx_strand_id
1 'polypeptide(L)'
;MVIEYDEKGKFYTDIITKDMILSHIQTHTHQIRGNVHVRKGDRLSDEINNANVFLAVTNAEIFSLLGESLYTCKFLIVNRSHIVWLMPIDEQQENVKQSGEN
;
A
#
# COMPACT_ATOMS: atom_id res chain seq x y z
N MET A 1 6.14 -2.96 29.26
CA MET A 1 4.80 -3.39 28.84
C MET A 1 3.86 -2.99 29.96
N VAL A 2 3.13 -1.90 29.80
CA VAL A 2 2.22 -1.38 30.84
C VAL A 2 0.81 -1.63 30.34
N ILE A 3 0.09 -2.49 31.05
CA ILE A 3 -1.32 -2.75 30.80
C ILE A 3 -2.03 -1.80 31.76
N GLU A 4 -2.65 -0.74 31.24
CA GLU A 4 -3.48 0.16 32.03
C GLU A 4 -4.89 -0.43 32.14
N TYR A 5 -5.43 -0.43 33.36
CA TYR A 5 -6.72 -1.05 33.71
C TYR A 5 -7.72 0.05 34.11
N ASP A 6 -8.98 -0.10 33.69
CA ASP A 6 -10.13 0.64 34.23
C ASP A 6 -11.13 -0.33 34.89
N GLU A 7 -11.87 0.15 35.89
CA GLU A 7 -12.60 -0.60 36.92
C GLU A 7 -13.77 -1.49 36.40
N LYS A 8 -14.01 -1.58 35.09
CA LYS A 8 -15.13 -2.32 34.49
C LYS A 8 -14.75 -3.54 33.65
N GLY A 9 -13.50 -4.00 33.69
CA GLY A 9 -13.10 -5.29 33.11
C GLY A 9 -13.35 -5.44 31.60
N LYS A 10 -13.50 -4.32 30.87
CA LYS A 10 -13.70 -4.34 29.43
C LYS A 10 -12.35 -4.23 28.74
N PHE A 11 -11.93 -5.31 28.09
CA PHE A 11 -10.74 -5.35 27.26
C PHE A 11 -10.93 -4.41 26.06
N TYR A 12 -10.18 -3.32 26.00
CA TYR A 12 -10.00 -2.57 24.77
C TYR A 12 -8.74 -3.12 24.09
N THR A 13 -8.93 -3.99 23.10
CA THR A 13 -7.85 -4.28 22.14
C THR A 13 -7.67 -3.04 21.29
N ASP A 14 -6.44 -2.53 21.19
CA ASP A 14 -6.12 -1.46 20.25
C ASP A 14 -6.65 -1.81 18.87
N ILE A 15 -7.53 -0.96 18.32
CA ILE A 15 -8.05 -1.12 16.98
C ILE A 15 -6.89 -0.87 16.03
N ILE A 16 -6.25 -1.95 15.56
CA ILE A 16 -5.22 -1.88 14.52
C ILE A 16 -5.90 -1.43 13.23
N THR A 17 -5.79 -0.15 12.94
CA THR A 17 -6.22 0.43 11.68
C THR A 17 -5.11 0.23 10.65
N LYS A 18 -5.46 -0.15 9.42
CA LYS A 18 -4.53 -0.33 8.31
C LYS A 18 -4.83 0.74 7.27
N ASP A 19 -3.81 1.48 6.86
CA ASP A 19 -3.95 2.48 5.82
C ASP A 19 -3.64 1.84 4.47
N MET A 20 -4.49 2.11 3.48
CA MET A 20 -4.32 1.64 2.11
C MET A 20 -3.62 2.72 1.30
N ILE A 21 -2.42 2.43 0.80
CA ILE A 21 -1.62 3.35 0.01
C ILE A 21 -1.57 2.85 -1.43
N LEU A 22 -2.17 3.61 -2.35
CA LEU A 22 -1.99 3.35 -3.78
C LEU A 22 -0.53 3.58 -4.14
N SER A 23 0.11 2.59 -4.75
CA SER A 23 1.55 2.61 -5.01
C SER A 23 1.89 2.08 -6.40
N HIS A 24 2.97 2.63 -6.97
CA HIS A 24 3.71 2.03 -8.07
C HIS A 24 4.82 1.14 -7.53
N ILE A 25 4.91 -0.07 -8.06
CA ILE A 25 5.92 -1.07 -7.70
C ILE A 25 6.62 -1.49 -8.99
N GLN A 26 7.93 -1.32 -9.05
CA GLN A 26 8.73 -1.76 -10.18
C GLN A 26 9.41 -3.07 -9.86
N THR A 27 9.23 -4.05 -10.75
CA THR A 27 10.02 -5.28 -10.77
C THR A 27 11.02 -5.25 -11.93
N HIS A 28 11.82 -6.30 -12.10
CA HIS A 28 12.75 -6.39 -13.22
C HIS A 28 12.07 -6.45 -14.60
N THR A 29 10.83 -6.93 -14.67
CA THR A 29 10.15 -7.23 -15.96
C THR A 29 8.81 -6.52 -16.13
N HIS A 30 8.20 -6.07 -15.04
CA HIS A 30 6.87 -5.48 -15.04
C HIS A 30 6.77 -4.32 -14.06
N GLN A 31 5.86 -3.39 -14.36
CA GLN A 31 5.42 -2.38 -13.42
C GLN A 31 4.05 -2.77 -12.87
N ILE A 32 3.84 -2.60 -11.58
CA ILE A 32 2.58 -2.94 -10.91
C ILE A 32 2.04 -1.65 -10.29
N ARG A 33 0.73 -1.41 -10.45
CA ARG A 33 0.01 -0.35 -9.76
C ARG A 33 -1.05 -1.00 -8.88
N GLY A 34 -1.09 -0.67 -7.59
CA GLY A 34 -2.11 -1.21 -6.70
C GLY A 34 -1.99 -0.73 -5.27
N ASN A 35 -2.92 -1.17 -4.42
CA ASN A 35 -3.03 -0.73 -3.04
C ASN A 35 -2.20 -1.63 -2.12
N VAL A 36 -1.23 -1.02 -1.44
CA VAL A 36 -0.41 -1.64 -0.40
C VAL A 36 -1.00 -1.31 0.96
N HIS A 37 -1.13 -2.31 1.82
CA HIS A 37 -1.66 -2.12 3.17
C HIS A 37 -0.51 -1.94 4.14
N VAL A 38 -0.42 -0.77 4.77
CA VAL A 38 0.53 -0.50 5.84
C VAL A 38 -0.20 -0.40 7.17
N ARG A 39 0.46 -0.76 8.28
CA ARG A 39 -0.12 -0.53 9.61
C ARG A 39 -0.16 0.97 9.90
N LYS A 40 -1.25 1.44 10.49
CA LYS A 40 -1.40 2.86 10.83
C LYS A 40 -0.28 3.32 11.76
N GLY A 41 0.40 4.39 11.36
CA GLY A 41 1.55 4.95 12.09
C GLY A 41 2.91 4.37 11.70
N ASP A 42 2.95 3.25 10.97
CA ASP A 42 4.20 2.72 10.41
C ASP A 42 4.49 3.39 9.07
N ARG A 43 5.76 3.73 8.84
CA ARG A 43 6.18 4.25 7.53
C ARG A 43 6.17 3.12 6.52
N LEU A 44 5.85 3.44 5.26
CA LEU A 44 5.98 2.50 4.14
C LEU A 44 7.39 1.89 4.06
N SER A 45 8.42 2.66 4.40
CA SER A 45 9.80 2.17 4.53
C SER A 45 9.96 1.11 5.62
N ASP A 46 9.27 1.27 6.75
CA ASP A 46 9.39 0.37 7.90
C ASP A 46 8.67 -0.94 7.61
N GLU A 47 7.53 -0.90 6.91
CA GLU A 47 6.88 -2.10 6.38
C GLU A 47 7.84 -2.82 5.41
N ILE A 48 8.49 -2.09 4.49
CA ILE A 48 9.47 -2.62 3.53
C ILE A 48 10.67 -3.30 4.20
N ASN A 49 11.16 -2.74 5.31
CA ASN A 49 12.34 -3.27 5.99
C ASN A 49 12.01 -4.38 7.01
N ASN A 50 10.82 -4.38 7.62
CA ASN A 50 10.50 -5.29 8.72
C ASN A 50 9.53 -6.43 8.38
N ALA A 51 8.85 -6.39 7.23
CA ALA A 51 7.82 -7.40 6.90
C ALA A 51 8.34 -8.65 6.16
N ASN A 52 7.48 -9.67 6.11
CA ASN A 52 7.67 -10.96 5.45
C ASN A 52 8.23 -10.84 4.01
N VAL A 53 8.78 -11.95 3.48
CA VAL A 53 9.36 -12.07 2.10
C VAL A 53 8.44 -11.52 1.00
N PHE A 54 7.14 -11.47 1.27
CA PHE A 54 6.12 -11.11 0.32
C PHE A 54 5.34 -9.86 0.72
N LEU A 55 5.13 -8.96 -0.24
CA LEU A 55 4.28 -7.78 -0.15
C LEU A 55 2.90 -8.08 -0.73
N ALA A 56 1.85 -7.83 0.04
CA ALA A 56 0.48 -7.94 -0.43
C ALA A 56 0.03 -6.66 -1.15
N VAL A 57 -0.50 -6.82 -2.36
CA VAL A 57 -1.03 -5.74 -3.20
C VAL A 57 -2.47 -6.09 -3.55
N THR A 58 -3.39 -5.15 -3.37
CA THR A 58 -4.81 -5.30 -3.72
C THR A 58 -5.18 -4.41 -4.89
N ASN A 59 -6.18 -4.82 -5.68
CA ASN A 59 -6.60 -4.13 -6.91
C ASN A 59 -5.39 -3.80 -7.82
N ALA A 60 -4.58 -4.82 -8.09
CA ALA A 60 -3.34 -4.67 -8.82
C ALA A 60 -3.57 -4.70 -10.34
N GLU A 61 -2.98 -3.74 -11.04
CA GLU A 61 -2.83 -3.71 -12.48
C GLU A 61 -1.35 -3.87 -12.84
N ILE A 62 -1.05 -4.80 -13.73
CA ILE A 62 0.31 -5.18 -14.12
C ILE A 62 0.54 -4.70 -15.55
N PHE A 63 1.58 -3.89 -15.72
CA PHE A 63 1.99 -3.31 -16.97
C PHE A 63 3.30 -3.92 -17.47
N SER A 64 3.45 -4.00 -18.78
CA SER A 64 4.74 -4.27 -19.42
C SER A 64 5.70 -3.08 -19.21
N LEU A 65 6.99 -3.27 -19.49
CA LEU A 65 7.96 -2.17 -19.50
C LEU A 65 7.63 -1.07 -20.56
N LEU A 66 6.77 -1.38 -21.52
CA LEU A 66 6.29 -0.43 -22.52
C LEU A 66 5.02 0.33 -22.08
N GLY A 67 4.50 0.04 -20.88
CA GLY A 67 3.31 0.69 -20.32
C GLY A 67 1.98 0.06 -20.74
N GLU A 68 2.01 -1.11 -21.40
CA GLU A 68 0.79 -1.81 -21.80
C GLU A 68 0.22 -2.60 -20.61
N SER A 69 -1.08 -2.43 -20.31
CA SER A 69 -1.75 -3.22 -19.28
C SER A 69 -1.89 -4.67 -19.74
N LEU A 70 -1.20 -5.58 -19.04
CA LEU A 70 -1.18 -7.01 -19.35
C LEU A 70 -2.22 -7.78 -18.55
N TYR A 71 -2.33 -7.47 -17.25
CA TYR A 71 -3.17 -8.22 -16.32
C TYR A 71 -3.78 -7.31 -15.26
N THR A 72 -4.97 -7.68 -14.79
CA THR A 72 -5.60 -7.09 -13.61
C THR A 72 -5.99 -8.20 -12.63
N CYS A 73 -5.81 -7.95 -11.34
CA CYS A 73 -6.20 -8.90 -10.30
C CYS A 73 -6.60 -8.20 -9.00
N LYS A 74 -7.53 -8.81 -8.26
CA LYS A 74 -8.00 -8.24 -6.98
C LYS A 74 -6.97 -8.36 -5.86
N PHE A 75 -6.11 -9.38 -5.93
CA PHE A 75 -5.10 -9.67 -4.93
C PHE A 75 -3.85 -10.27 -5.60
N LEU A 76 -2.70 -9.70 -5.29
CA LEU A 76 -1.39 -10.11 -5.77
C LEU A 76 -0.42 -10.14 -4.60
N ILE A 77 0.45 -11.14 -4.60
CA ILE A 77 1.54 -11.24 -3.65
C ILE A 77 2.85 -11.08 -4.44
N VAL A 78 3.65 -10.08 -4.09
CA VAL A 78 4.92 -9.75 -4.78
C VAL A 78 6.08 -10.10 -3.88
N ASN A 79 7.05 -10.88 -4.38
CA ASN A 79 8.28 -11.12 -3.64
C ASN A 79 9.13 -9.84 -3.60
N ARG A 80 9.47 -9.40 -2.39
CA ARG A 80 10.19 -8.15 -2.14
C ARG A 80 11.61 -8.16 -2.68
N SER A 81 12.25 -9.32 -2.77
CA SER A 81 13.58 -9.44 -3.38
C SER A 81 13.60 -9.11 -4.87
N HIS A 82 12.42 -9.01 -5.52
CA HIS A 82 12.28 -8.64 -6.92
C HIS A 82 11.75 -7.21 -7.12
N ILE A 83 11.53 -6.46 -6.03
CA ILE A 83 11.12 -5.07 -6.09
C ILE A 83 12.39 -4.22 -6.23
N VAL A 84 12.49 -3.51 -7.35
CA VAL A 84 13.60 -2.57 -7.61
C VAL A 84 13.34 -1.25 -6.88
N TRP A 85 12.10 -0.77 -6.95
CA TRP A 85 11.65 0.41 -6.20
C TRP A 85 10.14 0.35 -6.00
N LEU A 86 9.67 1.07 -4.98
CA LEU A 86 8.26 1.26 -4.68
C LEU A 86 8.05 2.75 -4.40
N MET A 87 7.03 3.34 -5.00
CA MET A 87 6.68 4.74 -4.84
C MET A 87 5.19 4.87 -4.54
N PRO A 88 4.79 5.49 -3.41
CA PRO A 88 3.40 5.82 -3.18
C PRO A 88 2.93 6.85 -4.22
N ILE A 89 1.73 6.67 -4.75
CA ILE A 89 1.05 7.68 -5.54
C ILE A 89 0.37 8.58 -4.51
N ASP A 90 1.00 9.70 -4.16
CA ASP A 90 0.44 10.64 -3.20
C ASP A 90 -1.00 10.99 -3.59
N GLU A 91 -1.94 10.87 -2.65
CA GLU A 91 -3.28 11.48 -2.71
C GLU A 91 -3.17 13.02 -2.50
N GLN A 92 -2.24 13.67 -3.20
CA GLN A 92 -2.15 15.13 -3.31
C GLN A 92 -2.43 15.57 -4.75
N GLN A 93 -3.28 14.86 -5.49
CA GLN A 93 -3.84 15.33 -6.76
C GLN A 93 -5.28 14.84 -7.00
N GLU A 94 -6.19 15.06 -6.03
CA GLU A 94 -7.62 15.21 -6.32
C GLU A 94 -8.08 16.63 -5.96
N ASN A 95 -7.50 17.62 -6.64
CA ASN A 95 -8.15 18.92 -6.79
C ASN A 95 -7.82 19.58 -8.14
N VAL A 96 -7.83 18.78 -9.21
CA VAL A 96 -8.01 19.30 -10.58
C VAL A 96 -9.43 18.95 -11.02
N LYS A 97 -10.42 19.60 -10.40
CA LYS A 97 -11.73 19.80 -11.04
C LYS A 97 -12.03 21.29 -11.10
N GLN A 98 -11.98 21.79 -12.33
CA GLN A 98 -12.89 22.79 -12.88
C GLN A 98 -12.89 24.16 -12.18
N SER A 99 -11.97 25.03 -12.60
CA SER A 99 -12.15 26.48 -12.54
C SER A 99 -11.44 27.09 -13.75
N GLY A 100 -12.07 26.91 -14.91
CA GLY A 100 -11.67 27.49 -16.18
C GLY A 100 -12.68 27.09 -17.24
N GLU A 101 -13.38 28.09 -17.79
CA GLU A 101 -14.40 28.04 -18.86
C GLU A 101 -15.79 27.58 -18.37
N ASN A 102 -16.85 28.41 -18.31
CA ASN A 102 -17.22 29.67 -18.98
C ASN A 102 -18.02 30.57 -18.03
#